data_AF-A0A1H9PZF4-F1
#
_entry.id   AF-A0A1H9PZF4-F1
#
_cell.length_a   1.000
_cell.length_b   1.000
_cell.length_c   1.000
_cell.angle_alpha   90.00
_cell.angle_beta   90.00
_cell.angle_gamma   90.00
#
_symmetry.space_group_name_H-M   'P 1'
#
loop_
_entity.id
_entity.type
_entity.pdbx_description
1 polymer ?
#
loop_
_entity_poly.entity_id
_entity_poly.type
_entity_poly.pdbx_seq_one_letter_code
_entity_poly.pdbx_strand_id
1 'polypeptide(L)'
;MSTFENPTVDAAEASEALRGLAHATRACENPADTYTVLGDVLAGVRSLRHVLDQLATAHGTNRVRAYDDAADQTAGATFALTATAALQPAAALPDGGA
;
A
#
# COMPACT_ATOMS: atom_id res chain seq x y z
N MET A 1 -10.63 12.88 -11.22
CA MET A 1 -11.32 12.65 -9.94
C MET A 1 -11.39 11.15 -9.78
N SER A 2 -10.79 10.58 -8.73
CA SER A 2 -10.84 9.11 -8.55
C SER A 2 -12.28 8.68 -8.33
N THR A 3 -12.69 7.62 -9.01
CA THR A 3 -14.02 7.02 -8.85
C THR A 3 -14.02 5.96 -7.76
N PHE A 4 -12.86 5.55 -7.25
CA PHE A 4 -12.68 4.51 -6.22
C PHE A 4 -13.31 3.14 -6.60
N GLU A 5 -13.53 2.89 -7.89
CA GLU A 5 -14.22 1.70 -8.40
C GLU A 5 -13.25 0.65 -8.93
N ASN A 6 -12.02 1.04 -9.29
CA ASN A 6 -11.05 0.14 -9.92
C ASN A 6 -9.71 0.18 -9.17
N PRO A 7 -9.42 -0.83 -8.32
CA PRO A 7 -8.22 -0.83 -7.49
C PRO A 7 -6.91 -0.83 -8.30
N THR A 8 -6.93 -1.28 -9.57
CA THR A 8 -5.72 -1.27 -10.42
C THR A 8 -5.43 0.13 -10.97
N VAL A 9 -6.48 0.89 -11.33
CA VAL A 9 -6.36 2.29 -11.76
C VAL A 9 -5.99 3.15 -10.55
N ASP A 10 -6.69 2.98 -9.43
CA ASP A 10 -6.45 3.76 -8.22
C ASP A 10 -5.04 3.54 -7.64
N ALA A 11 -4.49 2.32 -7.75
CA ALA A 11 -3.10 2.04 -7.36
C ALA A 11 -2.08 2.76 -8.25
N ALA A 12 -2.36 2.88 -9.55
CA ALA A 12 -1.50 3.62 -10.47
C ALA A 12 -1.52 5.13 -10.19
N GLU A 13 -2.71 5.70 -9.96
CA GLU A 13 -2.88 7.10 -9.56
C GLU A 13 -2.18 7.39 -8.23
N ALA A 14 -2.31 6.51 -7.23
CA ALA A 14 -1.61 6.64 -5.96
C ALA A 14 -0.08 6.62 -6.14
N SER A 15 0.45 5.74 -6.98
CA SER A 15 1.89 5.72 -7.30
C SER A 15 2.36 7.00 -7.98
N GLU A 16 1.55 7.59 -8.86
CA GLU A 16 1.89 8.83 -9.54
C GLU A 16 1.87 10.02 -8.56
N ALA A 17 0.84 10.12 -7.73
CA ALA A 17 0.73 11.14 -6.69
C ALA A 17 1.92 11.12 -5.74
N LEU A 18 2.36 9.93 -5.29
CA LEU A 18 3.54 9.79 -4.42
C LEU A 18 4.84 10.25 -5.10
N ARG A 19 5.01 9.99 -6.40
CA ARG A 19 6.16 10.48 -7.18
C ARG A 19 6.13 12.00 -7.29
N GLY A 20 4.95 12.57 -7.59
CA GLY A 20 4.76 14.02 -7.64
C GLY A 20 5.08 14.68 -6.31
N LEU A 21 4.61 14.10 -5.20
CA LEU A 21 4.89 14.57 -3.87
C LEU A 21 6.39 14.52 -3.55
N ALA A 22 7.05 13.39 -3.82
CA ALA A 22 8.49 13.23 -3.60
C ALA A 22 9.35 14.19 -4.43
N HIS A 23 8.84 14.65 -5.59
CA HIS A 23 9.48 15.71 -6.38
C HIS A 23 9.26 17.08 -5.72
N ALA A 24 8.02 17.42 -5.37
CA ALA A 24 7.66 18.72 -4.81
C ALA A 24 8.32 18.99 -3.43
N THR A 25 8.42 17.99 -2.57
CA THR A 25 8.99 18.14 -1.22
C THR A 25 10.49 18.49 -1.23
N ARG A 26 11.20 18.33 -2.37
CA ARG A 26 12.61 18.74 -2.50
C ARG A 26 12.80 20.25 -2.49
N ALA A 27 11.78 21.00 -2.88
CA ALA A 27 11.82 22.45 -3.05
C ALA A 27 10.84 23.14 -2.09
N CYS A 28 10.61 22.59 -0.89
CA CYS A 28 9.68 23.19 0.06
C CYS A 28 10.28 24.48 0.63
N GLU A 29 9.83 25.62 0.11
CA GLU A 29 10.39 26.95 0.44
C GLU A 29 9.87 27.51 1.78
N ASN A 30 8.62 27.21 2.13
CA ASN A 30 7.97 27.68 3.33
C ASN A 30 7.94 26.58 4.41
N PRO A 31 8.64 26.76 5.55
CA PRO A 31 8.65 25.78 6.63
C PRO A 31 7.25 25.45 7.19
N ALA A 32 6.28 26.37 7.13
CA ALA A 32 4.93 26.10 7.63
C ALA A 32 4.19 25.05 6.79
N ASP A 33 4.42 25.01 5.47
CA ASP A 33 3.77 24.07 4.56
C ASP A 33 4.23 22.62 4.80
N THR A 34 5.44 22.46 5.36
CA THR A 34 5.97 21.12 5.70
C THR A 34 5.10 20.39 6.72
N TYR A 35 4.46 21.10 7.67
CA TYR A 35 3.60 20.48 8.67
C TYR A 35 2.27 20.02 8.09
N THR A 36 1.68 20.80 7.18
CA THR A 36 0.47 20.40 6.44
C THR A 36 0.77 19.16 5.60
N VAL A 37 1.86 19.19 4.82
CA VAL A 37 2.30 18.05 4.01
C VAL A 37 2.58 16.83 4.89
N LEU A 38 3.20 17.00 6.06
CA LEU A 38 3.45 15.91 6.99
C LEU A 38 2.15 15.28 7.51
N GLY A 39 1.15 16.11 7.86
CA GLY A 39 -0.17 15.64 8.28
C GLY A 39 -0.87 14.81 7.20
N ASP A 40 -0.88 15.32 5.96
CA ASP A 40 -1.49 14.63 4.82
C ASP A 40 -0.76 13.32 4.48
N VAL A 41 0.58 13.29 4.55
CA VAL A 41 1.37 12.08 4.36
C VAL A 41 1.08 11.05 5.46
N LEU A 42 0.98 11.47 6.72
CA LEU A 42 0.63 10.58 7.82
C LEU A 42 -0.78 9.99 7.64
N ALA A 43 -1.74 10.77 7.14
CA ALA A 43 -3.06 10.25 6.77
C ALA A 43 -2.95 9.25 5.60
N GLY A 44 -2.18 9.57 4.56
CA GLY A 44 -1.90 8.70 3.42
C GLY A 44 -1.26 7.37 3.81
N VAL A 45 -0.32 7.37 4.76
CA VAL A 45 0.30 6.15 5.31
C VAL A 45 -0.74 5.26 6.01
N ARG A 46 -1.67 5.84 6.77
CA ARG A 46 -2.78 5.05 7.38
C ARG A 46 -3.68 4.43 6.33
N SER A 47 -4.02 5.17 5.28
CA SER A 47 -4.77 4.63 4.14
C SER A 47 -4.00 3.51 3.44
N LEU A 48 -2.69 3.67 3.24
CA LEU A 48 -1.84 2.64 2.64
C LEU A 48 -1.83 1.37 3.51
N ARG A 49 -1.71 1.49 4.84
CA ARG A 49 -1.82 0.33 5.73
C ARG A 49 -3.15 -0.40 5.56
N HIS A 50 -4.25 0.33 5.41
CA HIS A 50 -5.56 -0.28 5.15
C HIS A 50 -5.60 -1.00 3.79
N VAL A 51 -5.00 -0.43 2.73
CA VAL A 51 -4.87 -1.10 1.43
C VAL A 51 -4.04 -2.39 1.55
N LEU A 52 -2.93 -2.35 2.29
CA LEU A 52 -2.07 -3.54 2.49
C LEU A 52 -2.81 -4.65 3.25
N ASP A 53 -3.61 -4.31 4.26
CA ASP A 53 -4.45 -5.25 5.00
C ASP A 53 -5.56 -5.87 4.11
N GLN A 54 -6.20 -5.05 3.27
CA GLN A 54 -7.17 -5.53 2.28
C GLN A 54 -6.53 -6.48 1.25
N LEU A 55 -5.35 -6.14 0.72
CA LEU A 55 -4.61 -6.99 -0.21
C LEU A 55 -4.17 -8.30 0.44
N ALA A 56 -3.68 -8.24 1.68
CA ALA A 56 -3.34 -9.42 2.47
C ALA A 56 -4.55 -10.35 2.67
N THR A 57 -5.71 -9.79 3.00
CA THR A 57 -6.98 -10.52 3.17
C THR A 57 -7.46 -11.13 1.86
N ALA A 58 -7.40 -10.37 0.76
CA ALA A 58 -7.78 -10.83 -0.57
C ALA A 58 -6.87 -11.98 -1.04
N HIS A 59 -5.55 -11.85 -0.85
CA HIS A 59 -4.60 -12.92 -1.17
C HIS A 59 -4.82 -14.17 -0.29
N GLY A 60 -5.03 -13.99 1.01
CA GLY A 60 -5.31 -15.10 1.94
C GLY A 60 -6.60 -15.86 1.58
N THR A 61 -7.67 -15.14 1.26
CA THR A 61 -8.97 -15.72 0.85
C THR A 61 -8.84 -16.49 -0.45
N ASN A 62 -8.08 -15.96 -1.41
CA ASN A 62 -7.88 -16.59 -2.72
C ASN A 62 -6.76 -17.64 -2.73
N ARG A 63 -6.09 -17.92 -1.60
CA ARG A 63 -4.98 -18.87 -1.51
C ARG A 63 -5.34 -20.26 -2.05
N VAL A 64 -6.56 -20.72 -1.86
CA VAL A 64 -7.05 -22.03 -2.35
C VAL A 64 -7.10 -22.08 -3.88
N ARG A 65 -7.02 -20.93 -4.57
CA ARG A 65 -7.03 -20.81 -6.02
C ARG A 65 -5.64 -20.47 -6.60
N ALA A 66 -4.62 -20.36 -5.77
CA ALA A 66 -3.26 -20.02 -6.21
C ALA A 66 -2.57 -21.26 -6.78
N TYR A 67 -1.88 -21.07 -7.90
CA TYR A 67 -1.02 -22.05 -8.55
C TYR A 67 0.29 -21.36 -8.92
N ASP A 68 1.40 -22.09 -8.90
CA ASP A 68 2.66 -21.60 -9.48
C ASP A 68 2.68 -21.77 -11.01
N ASP A 69 3.78 -21.37 -11.66
CA ASP A 69 3.95 -21.47 -13.12
C ASP A 69 3.91 -22.92 -13.64
N ALA A 70 4.09 -23.91 -12.77
CA ALA A 70 4.00 -25.34 -13.07
C ALA A 70 2.61 -25.95 -12.73
N ALA A 71 1.63 -25.10 -12.38
CA ALA A 71 0.31 -25.49 -11.92
C ALA A 71 0.31 -26.29 -10.59
N ASP A 72 1.29 -26.07 -9.71
CA ASP A 72 1.31 -26.61 -8.35
C ASP A 72 0.57 -25.67 -7.38
N GLN A 73 -0.51 -26.19 -6.80
CA GLN A 73 -1.36 -25.46 -5.86
C GLN A 73 -0.70 -25.24 -4.48
N THR A 74 0.15 -26.16 -4.04
CA THR A 74 0.83 -26.09 -2.74
C THR A 74 1.93 -25.03 -2.77
N ALA A 75 2.70 -25.00 -3.87
CA ALA A 75 3.69 -23.97 -4.11
C ALA A 75 3.02 -22.58 -4.25
N GLY A 76 1.95 -22.48 -5.05
CA GLY A 76 1.15 -21.26 -5.18
C GLY A 76 0.59 -20.74 -3.85
N ALA A 77 0.05 -21.63 -3.01
CA ALA A 77 -0.46 -21.27 -1.68
C ALA A 77 0.64 -20.76 -0.74
N THR A 78 1.85 -21.30 -0.85
CA THR A 78 3.02 -20.89 -0.06
C THR A 78 3.52 -19.50 -0.47
N PHE A 79 3.54 -19.20 -1.78
CA PHE A 79 3.85 -17.86 -2.27
C PHE A 79 2.83 -16.81 -1.80
N ALA A 80 1.53 -17.14 -1.86
CA ALA A 80 0.48 -16.25 -1.37
C ALA A 80 0.63 -15.94 0.13
N LEU A 81 0.95 -16.96 0.95
CA LEU A 81 1.25 -16.78 2.38
C LEU A 81 2.46 -15.89 2.62
N THR A 82 3.51 -16.06 1.81
CA THR A 82 4.75 -15.27 1.91
C THR A 82 4.50 -13.81 1.57
N ALA A 83 3.70 -13.54 0.54
CA ALA A 83 3.27 -12.18 0.18
C ALA A 83 2.45 -11.55 1.32
N THR A 84 1.46 -12.25 1.87
CA THR A 84 0.67 -11.78 3.01
C THR A 84 1.55 -11.46 4.23
N ALA A 85 2.51 -12.34 4.56
CA ALA A 85 3.44 -12.15 5.67
C ALA A 85 4.39 -10.95 5.48
N ALA A 86 4.68 -10.55 4.24
CA ALA A 86 5.45 -9.34 3.94
C ALA A 86 4.61 -8.05 4.09
N LEU A 87 3.30 -8.12 3.83
CA LEU A 87 2.39 -6.97 3.90
C LEU A 87 1.98 -6.64 5.35
N GLN A 88 1.81 -7.65 6.21
CA GLN A 88 1.33 -7.47 7.58
C GLN A 88 2.24 -6.58 8.46
N PRO A 89 3.58 -6.71 8.45
CA PRO A 89 4.47 -5.79 9.18
C PRO A 89 4.39 -4.35 8.68
N ALA A 90 4.24 -4.15 7.37
CA ALA A 90 4.08 -2.83 6.79
C ALA A 90 2.74 -2.17 7.20
N ALA A 91 1.68 -2.98 7.36
CA ALA A 91 0.39 -2.55 7.89
C ALA A 91 0.40 -2.23 9.40
N ALA A 92 1.33 -2.84 10.15
CA ALA A 92 1.42 -2.75 11.61
C ALA A 92 2.32 -1.60 12.13
N LEU A 93 2.93 -0.80 11.25
CA LEU A 93 3.76 0.34 11.66
C LEU A 93 2.94 1.30 12.54
N PRO A 94 3.37 1.55 13.78
CA PRO A 94 2.63 2.40 14.71
C PRO A 94 2.56 3.83 14.19
N ASP A 95 1.44 4.50 14.46
CA ASP A 95 1.33 5.94 14.31
C ASP A 95 2.42 6.57 15.20
N GLY A 96 3.50 7.09 14.60
CA GLY A 96 4.60 7.69 15.35
C GLY A 96 4.06 8.75 16.31
N GLY A 97 4.14 8.45 17.61
CA GLY A 97 3.66 9.31 18.69
C GLY A 97 4.57 9.21 19.89
N ALA A 98 5.54 10.12 19.95
CA ALA A 98 6.05 10.82 21.13
C ALA A 98 6.99 11.94 20.63
#